data_AF-J4DPY9-F1
#
_entry.id   AF-J4DPY9-F1
#
_cell.length_a   1.000
_cell.length_b   1.000
_cell.length_c   1.000
_cell.angle_alpha   90.00
_cell.angle_beta   90.00
_cell.angle_gamma   90.00
#
_symmetry.space_group_name_H-M   'P 1'
#
loop_
_entity.id
_entity.type
_entity.pdbx_description
1 polymer ?
#
loop_
_entity_poly.entity_id
_entity_poly.type
_entity_poly.pdbx_seq_one_letter_code
_entity_poly.pdbx_strand_id
1 'polypeptide(L)'
;MADETQVEDAKPKDTRPPNSLIVSLSKNSHFYANVGIKLLNGSSDQLSYDEIFVTGLGTAIKVAIETAMHLSNRKVGVIKKIETSYYNSDTIKKHIPKINIVVAKC
;
A
#
# COMPACT_ATOMS: atom_id res chain seq x y z
N MET A 1 -5.95 35.97 31.96
CA MET A 1 -6.11 34.53 31.67
C MET A 1 -6.72 34.44 30.29
N ALA A 2 -5.89 34.20 29.28
CA ALA A 2 -6.34 33.91 27.92
C ALA A 2 -6.25 32.39 27.76
N ASP A 3 -7.39 31.77 27.45
CA ASP A 3 -7.49 30.34 27.19
C ASP A 3 -7.12 30.14 25.72
N GLU A 4 -5.90 29.67 25.49
CA GLU A 4 -5.40 29.28 24.17
C GLU A 4 -5.99 27.90 23.83
N THR A 5 -7.14 27.88 23.17
CA THR A 5 -7.68 26.64 22.62
C THR A 5 -6.75 26.18 21.49
N GLN A 6 -5.90 25.18 21.80
CA GLN A 6 -5.08 24.47 20.82
C GLN A 6 -6.01 23.86 19.77
N VAL A 7 -5.93 24.40 18.55
CA VAL A 7 -6.47 23.74 17.36
C VAL A 7 -5.52 22.58 17.06
N GLU A 8 -5.82 21.40 17.59
CA GLU A 8 -5.14 20.19 17.13
C GLU A 8 -5.40 20.06 15.62
N ASP A 9 -4.33 20.21 14.83
CA ASP A 9 -4.31 19.87 13.41
C ASP A 9 -4.76 18.42 13.26
N ALA A 10 -6.05 18.23 12.97
CA ALA A 10 -6.63 16.93 12.71
C ALA A 10 -6.00 16.37 11.42
N LYS A 11 -4.88 15.66 11.56
CA LYS A 11 -4.35 14.80 10.49
C LYS A 11 -5.51 13.95 9.98
N PRO A 12 -5.79 13.94 8.66
CA PRO A 12 -6.87 13.14 8.13
C PRO A 12 -6.68 11.70 8.60
N LYS A 13 -7.69 11.17 9.31
CA LYS A 13 -7.70 9.77 9.74
C LYS A 13 -7.48 8.93 8.50
N ASP A 14 -6.36 8.22 8.50
CA ASP A 14 -6.00 7.34 7.41
C ASP A 14 -7.04 6.23 7.32
N THR A 15 -8.00 6.34 6.40
CA THR A 15 -9.11 5.38 6.23
C THR A 15 -8.67 4.11 5.51
N ARG A 16 -7.37 3.98 5.22
CA ARG A 16 -6.83 2.85 4.49
C ARG A 16 -6.82 1.59 5.37
N PRO A 17 -7.11 0.42 4.80
CA PRO A 17 -6.91 -0.84 5.50
C PRO A 17 -5.45 -0.97 5.96
N PRO A 18 -5.21 -1.51 7.17
CA PRO A 18 -3.85 -1.62 7.72
C PRO A 18 -2.95 -2.61 6.95
N ASN A 19 -3.55 -3.47 6.12
CA ASN A 19 -2.87 -4.39 5.20
C ASN A 19 -2.66 -3.80 3.79
N SER A 20 -2.77 -2.48 3.63
CA SER A 20 -2.49 -1.78 2.37
C SER A 20 -1.01 -1.42 2.24
N LEU A 21 -0.36 -1.92 1.19
CA LEU A 21 1.00 -1.55 0.80
C LEU A 21 0.97 -0.57 -0.37
N ILE A 22 1.16 0.72 -0.07
CA ILE A 22 1.26 1.75 -1.11
C ILE A 22 2.69 1.86 -1.59
N VAL A 23 2.86 1.69 -2.89
CA VAL A 23 4.15 1.85 -3.54
C VAL A 23 4.25 3.19 -4.24
N SER A 24 5.47 3.68 -4.34
CA SER A 24 5.82 4.92 -5.04
C SER A 24 7.18 4.74 -5.70
N LEU A 25 7.66 5.75 -6.41
CA LEU A 25 9.01 5.75 -6.98
C LEU A 25 10.11 6.08 -5.96
N SER A 26 9.78 6.37 -4.71
CA SER A 26 10.77 6.72 -3.67
C SER A 26 11.61 5.53 -3.20
N LYS A 27 11.15 4.31 -3.45
CA LYS A 27 11.84 3.05 -3.14
C LYS A 27 11.64 2.05 -4.28
N ASN A 28 12.53 1.06 -4.38
CA ASN A 28 12.42 0.00 -5.37
C ASN A 28 11.46 -1.11 -4.94
N SER A 29 11.11 -1.98 -5.87
CA SER A 29 10.18 -3.10 -5.67
C SER A 29 10.68 -4.14 -4.65
N HIS A 30 12.00 -4.29 -4.47
CA HIS A 30 12.58 -5.18 -3.46
C HIS A 30 12.30 -4.69 -2.04
N PHE A 31 12.44 -3.38 -1.80
CA PHE A 31 12.11 -2.77 -0.53
C PHE A 31 10.65 -3.01 -0.17
N TYR A 32 9.73 -2.71 -1.10
CA TYR A 32 8.30 -2.90 -0.86
C TYR A 32 7.95 -4.39 -0.70
N ALA A 33 8.61 -5.30 -1.42
CA ALA A 33 8.41 -6.73 -1.23
C ALA A 33 8.82 -7.16 0.19
N ASN A 34 9.92 -6.63 0.73
CA ASN A 34 10.32 -6.93 2.11
C ASN A 34 9.31 -6.40 3.14
N VAL A 35 8.66 -5.26 2.88
CA VAL A 35 7.54 -4.78 3.70
C VAL A 35 6.34 -5.72 3.57
N GLY A 36 5.98 -6.14 2.35
CA GLY A 36 4.90 -7.10 2.10
C GLY A 36 5.11 -8.45 2.80
N ILE A 37 6.34 -8.95 2.86
CA ILE A 37 6.69 -10.17 3.60
C ILE A 37 6.37 -10.00 5.09
N LYS A 38 6.73 -8.86 5.69
CA LYS A 38 6.43 -8.58 7.10
C LYS A 38 4.92 -8.48 7.34
N LEU A 39 4.18 -7.89 6.42
CA LEU A 39 2.71 -7.82 6.53
C LEU A 39 2.06 -9.21 6.46
N LEU A 40 2.52 -10.09 5.56
CA LEU A 40 1.95 -11.43 5.41
C LEU A 40 2.38 -12.40 6.54
N ASN A 41 3.62 -12.29 7.00
CA ASN A 41 4.16 -13.22 8.00
C ASN A 41 4.07 -12.70 9.44
N GLY A 42 3.77 -11.42 9.62
CA GLY A 42 3.87 -10.75 10.91
C GLY A 42 5.31 -10.42 11.28
N SER A 43 5.46 -9.73 12.40
CA SER A 43 6.74 -9.52 13.09
C SER A 43 6.51 -9.62 14.61
N SER A 44 7.56 -9.50 15.40
CA SER A 44 7.48 -9.51 16.88
C SER A 44 6.38 -8.60 17.43
N ASP A 45 6.15 -7.47 16.76
CA ASP A 45 5.25 -6.40 17.22
C ASP A 45 4.04 -6.17 16.31
N GLN A 46 3.83 -7.02 15.29
CA GLN A 46 2.81 -6.78 14.27
C GLN A 46 2.13 -8.07 13.80
N LEU A 47 0.78 -8.04 13.80
CA LEU A 47 -0.06 -9.14 13.33
C LEU A 47 0.20 -9.45 11.85
N SER A 48 0.13 -10.73 11.51
CA SER A 48 0.13 -11.20 10.12
C SER A 48 -1.23 -11.01 9.47
N TYR A 49 -1.25 -10.74 8.17
CA TYR A 49 -2.46 -10.70 7.36
C TYR A 49 -2.51 -11.87 6.37
N ASP A 50 -3.71 -12.42 6.18
CA ASP A 50 -3.94 -13.46 5.16
C ASP A 50 -3.88 -12.89 3.75
N GLU A 51 -4.19 -11.59 3.58
CA GLU A 51 -4.11 -10.89 2.32
C GLU A 51 -3.57 -9.47 2.51
N ILE A 52 -2.85 -8.97 1.51
CA ILE A 52 -2.41 -7.57 1.44
C ILE A 52 -2.81 -6.94 0.10
N PHE A 53 -2.93 -5.61 0.10
CA PHE A 53 -3.29 -4.82 -1.08
C PHE A 53 -2.08 -4.03 -1.57
N VAL A 54 -1.46 -4.44 -2.66
CA VAL A 54 -0.34 -3.71 -3.27
C VAL A 54 -0.89 -2.68 -4.26
N THR A 55 -0.86 -1.40 -3.88
CA THR A 55 -1.44 -0.30 -4.65
C THR A 55 -0.37 0.63 -5.21
N GLY A 56 -0.44 0.94 -6.51
CA GLY A 56 0.41 1.92 -7.18
C GLY A 56 -0.39 2.89 -8.05
N LEU A 57 0.09 4.14 -8.14
CA LEU A 57 -0.52 5.19 -8.97
C LEU A 57 0.41 5.64 -10.10
N GLY A 58 -0.16 5.92 -11.27
CA GLY A 58 0.55 6.43 -12.44
C GLY A 58 1.78 5.58 -12.77
N THR A 59 2.95 6.20 -12.81
CA THR A 59 4.21 5.51 -13.11
C THR A 59 4.66 4.51 -12.04
N ALA A 60 4.17 4.63 -10.79
CA ALA A 60 4.45 3.66 -9.74
C ALA A 60 3.71 2.31 -9.91
N ILE A 61 2.78 2.20 -10.87
CA ILE A 61 2.12 0.94 -11.23
C ILE A 61 3.16 -0.15 -11.55
N LYS A 62 4.24 0.21 -12.25
CA LYS A 62 5.33 -0.74 -12.55
C LYS A 62 5.94 -1.33 -11.27
N VAL A 63 6.20 -0.47 -10.27
CA VAL A 63 6.75 -0.91 -8.98
C VAL A 63 5.76 -1.80 -8.24
N ALA A 64 4.45 -1.55 -8.34
CA ALA A 64 3.42 -2.36 -7.69
C ALA A 64 3.41 -3.79 -8.27
N ILE A 65 3.47 -3.89 -9.61
CA ILE A 65 3.52 -5.16 -10.32
C ILE A 65 4.79 -5.93 -9.94
N GLU A 66 5.95 -5.30 -10.02
CA GLU A 66 7.23 -5.93 -9.64
C GLU A 66 7.23 -6.39 -8.17
N THR A 67 6.66 -5.59 -7.27
CA THR A 67 6.53 -5.93 -5.85
C THR A 67 5.68 -7.20 -5.66
N ALA A 68 4.51 -7.28 -6.29
CA ALA A 68 3.65 -8.45 -6.22
C ALA A 68 4.35 -9.69 -6.84
N MET A 69 5.06 -9.50 -7.96
CA MET A 69 5.85 -10.56 -8.59
C MET A 69 6.97 -11.07 -7.67
N HIS A 70 7.65 -10.20 -6.92
CA HIS A 70 8.65 -10.63 -5.94
C HIS A 70 8.05 -11.46 -4.81
N LEU A 71 6.88 -11.08 -4.29
CA LEU A 71 6.18 -11.85 -3.27
C LEU A 71 5.79 -13.25 -3.79
N SER A 72 5.34 -13.32 -5.04
CA SER A 72 4.98 -14.58 -5.69
C SER A 72 6.18 -15.46 -5.99
N ASN A 73 7.23 -14.92 -6.61
CA ASN A 73 8.44 -15.67 -6.97
C ASN A 73 9.18 -16.21 -5.75
N ARG A 74 9.11 -15.50 -4.62
CA ARG A 74 9.67 -15.95 -3.33
C ARG A 74 8.78 -16.94 -2.59
N LYS A 75 7.62 -17.31 -3.15
CA LYS A 75 6.62 -18.20 -2.56
C LYS A 75 6.10 -17.72 -1.20
N VAL A 76 6.05 -16.40 -0.98
CA VAL A 76 5.51 -15.81 0.26
C VAL A 76 4.01 -15.49 0.11
N GLY A 77 3.57 -15.19 -1.11
CA GLY A 77 2.14 -15.03 -1.38
C GLY A 77 1.76 -15.34 -2.82
N VAL A 78 0.46 -15.44 -3.08
CA VAL A 78 -0.13 -15.74 -4.39
C VAL A 78 -0.99 -14.56 -4.81
N ILE A 79 -0.81 -14.09 -6.05
CA ILE A 79 -1.65 -13.05 -6.63
C ILE A 79 -3.05 -13.61 -6.86
N LYS A 80 -4.05 -13.09 -6.14
CA LYS A 80 -5.46 -13.52 -6.23
C LYS A 80 -6.26 -12.69 -7.21
N LYS A 81 -6.02 -11.39 -7.25
CA LYS A 81 -6.80 -10.43 -8.02
C LYS A 81 -5.95 -9.24 -8.43
N ILE A 82 -6.20 -8.73 -9.63
CA ILE A 82 -5.64 -7.48 -10.12
C ILE A 82 -6.81 -6.60 -10.55
N GLU A 83 -6.86 -5.38 -10.01
CA GLU A 83 -7.88 -4.39 -10.34
C GLU A 83 -7.22 -3.09 -10.79
N THR A 84 -7.78 -2.49 -11.83
CA THR A 84 -7.38 -1.16 -12.29
C THR A 84 -8.53 -0.19 -12.14
N SER A 85 -8.22 1.04 -11.75
CA SER A 85 -9.19 2.12 -11.59
C SER A 85 -8.50 3.46 -11.83
N TYR A 86 -9.24 4.55 -11.68
CA TYR A 86 -8.67 5.89 -11.61
C TYR A 86 -8.83 6.44 -10.20
N TYR A 87 -7.74 6.98 -9.66
CA TYR A 87 -7.76 7.78 -8.45
C TYR A 87 -8.05 9.24 -8.81
N ASN A 88 -9.08 9.81 -8.19
CA ASN A 88 -9.43 11.22 -8.34
C ASN A 88 -8.59 12.01 -7.34
N SER A 89 -7.59 12.75 -7.83
CA SER A 89 -6.78 13.60 -6.97
C SER A 89 -7.38 14.98 -6.84
N ASP A 90 -7.80 15.34 -5.63
CA ASP A 90 -8.29 16.70 -5.32
C ASP A 90 -7.19 17.76 -5.45
N THR A 91 -5.93 17.37 -5.19
CA THR A 91 -4.77 18.27 -5.22
C THR A 91 -4.43 18.74 -6.62
N ILE A 92 -4.37 17.83 -7.60
CA ILE A 92 -3.98 18.16 -8.97
C ILE A 92 -5.17 18.17 -9.96
N LYS A 93 -6.40 17.95 -9.46
CA LYS A 93 -7.65 17.92 -10.23
C LYS A 93 -7.56 17.01 -11.47
N LYS A 94 -6.96 15.83 -11.33
CA LYS A 94 -6.75 14.86 -12.41
C LYS A 94 -7.11 13.45 -11.97
N HIS A 95 -7.52 12.65 -12.96
CA HIS A 95 -7.66 11.21 -12.85
C HIS A 95 -6.29 10.55 -13.04
N ILE A 96 -5.80 9.87 -12.01
CA ILE A 96 -4.51 9.18 -12.03
C ILE A 96 -4.78 7.68 -12.15
N PRO A 97 -4.23 6.97 -13.14
CA PRO A 97 -4.35 5.52 -13.21
C PRO A 97 -3.89 4.86 -11.91
N LYS A 98 -4.66 3.89 -11.42
CA LYS A 98 -4.40 3.14 -10.19
C LYS A 98 -4.45 1.65 -10.49
N ILE A 99 -3.48 0.92 -9.95
CA ILE A 99 -3.55 -0.53 -9.83
C ILE A 99 -3.69 -0.93 -8.37
N ASN A 100 -4.50 -1.95 -8.09
CA ASN A 100 -4.59 -2.63 -6.81
C ASN A 100 -4.41 -4.14 -7.05
N ILE A 101 -3.40 -4.73 -6.43
CA ILE A 101 -3.10 -6.16 -6.56
C ILE A 101 -3.32 -6.82 -5.20
N VAL A 102 -4.23 -7.79 -5.15
CA VAL A 102 -4.48 -8.60 -3.95
C VAL A 102 -3.51 -9.76 -3.94
N VAL A 103 -2.67 -9.82 -2.90
CA VAL A 103 -1.72 -10.92 -2.68
C VAL A 103 -2.11 -11.62 -1.39
N ALA A 104 -2.48 -12.90 -1.49
CA ALA A 104 -2.79 -13.75 -0.35
C ALA A 104 -1.54 -14.49 0.13
N LYS A 105 -1.45 -14.76 1.43
CA LYS A 105 -0.40 -15.59 2.02
C LYS A 105 -0.45 -17.01 1.43
N CYS A 106 0.74 -17.59 1.21
CA CYS A 106 0.88 -19.00 0.84
C CYS A 106 0.53 -19.94 2.00
#